data_AF-A0A9E3TLS0-F1
#
_entry.id   AF-A0A9E3TLS0-F1
#
_cell.length_a   1.000
_cell.length_b   1.000
_cell.length_c   1.000
_cell.angle_alpha   90.00
_cell.angle_beta   90.00
_cell.angle_gamma   90.00
#
_symmetry.space_group_name_H-M   'P 1'
#
loop_
_entity.id
_entity.type
_entity.pdbx_description
1 polymer ?
#
loop_
_entity_poly.entity_id
_entity_poly.type
_entity_poly.pdbx_seq_one_letter_code
_entity_poly.pdbx_strand_id
1 'polypeptide(L)'
;MDAGQSGKTLNRERCGKIRFGYELAEDGKTLVENSLEQDAIRLIESLKTKGESLRSIADELTIRGILTKEGNAKWTHTAVSRILKRAA
;
A
#
# COMPACT_ATOMS: atom_id res chain seq x y z
N MET A 1 -9.97 -25.65 1.45
CA MET A 1 -9.23 -24.39 1.63
C MET A 1 -9.17 -23.74 0.26
N ASP A 2 -9.99 -22.74 -0.01
CA ASP A 2 -9.68 -21.74 -1.04
C ASP A 2 -10.59 -20.53 -0.78
N ALA A 3 -10.01 -19.49 -0.18
CA ALA A 3 -10.71 -18.26 0.10
C ALA A 3 -10.81 -17.46 -1.21
N GLY A 4 -12.04 -17.18 -1.64
CA GLY A 4 -12.34 -16.51 -2.91
C GLY A 4 -11.55 -15.22 -3.09
N GLN A 5 -10.64 -15.22 -4.07
CA GLN A 5 -9.92 -14.03 -4.49
C GLN A 5 -10.87 -13.16 -5.32
N SER A 6 -11.34 -12.05 -4.73
CA SER A 6 -12.07 -11.01 -5.45
C SER A 6 -11.10 -10.26 -6.38
N GLY A 7 -10.81 -10.81 -7.55
CA GLY A 7 -10.04 -10.14 -8.59
C GLY A 7 -10.77 -8.87 -9.04
N LYS A 8 -10.24 -7.70 -8.66
CA LYS A 8 -10.74 -6.42 -9.19
C LYS A 8 -10.13 -6.22 -10.57
N THR A 9 -10.98 -6.23 -11.59
CA THR A 9 -10.59 -5.91 -12.97
C THR A 9 -10.15 -4.46 -13.09
N LEU A 10 -9.11 -4.23 -13.89
CA LEU A 10 -8.54 -2.91 -14.14
C LEU A 10 -9.59 -2.00 -14.83
N ASN A 11 -10.24 -1.12 -14.06
CA ASN A 11 -10.86 0.06 -14.64
C ASN A 11 -9.71 0.91 -15.21
N ARG A 12 -9.65 0.99 -16.54
CA ARG A 12 -8.69 1.74 -17.36
C ARG A 12 -8.92 3.25 -17.28
N GLU A 13 -9.04 3.79 -16.06
CA GLU A 13 -9.21 5.23 -15.79
C GLU A 13 -8.19 5.72 -14.74
N ARG A 14 -6.90 5.57 -15.07
CA ARG A 14 -5.79 6.50 -14.77
C ARG A 14 -4.47 5.78 -15.03
N CYS A 15 -3.97 5.97 -16.23
CA CYS A 15 -2.63 5.58 -16.67
C CYS A 15 -1.57 5.88 -15.58
N GLY A 16 -0.81 4.86 -15.16
CA GLY A 16 0.57 5.10 -14.70
C GLY A 16 1.14 4.20 -13.60
N LYS A 17 0.42 3.86 -12.52
CA LYS A 17 1.08 3.20 -11.37
C LYS A 17 0.12 2.30 -10.57
N ILE A 18 0.50 1.02 -10.44
CA ILE A 18 -0.20 0.06 -9.59
C ILE A 18 -0.25 0.62 -8.16
N ARG A 19 -1.42 0.50 -7.51
CA ARG A 19 -1.63 0.97 -6.15
C ARG A 19 -0.78 0.15 -5.17
N PHE A 20 -0.19 0.82 -4.17
CA PHE A 20 0.38 0.13 -3.02
C PHE A 20 -0.70 -0.68 -2.29
N GLY A 21 -0.41 -1.92 -1.92
CA GLY A 21 -1.34 -2.95 -1.45
C GLY A 21 -1.74 -3.95 -2.54
N TYR A 22 -1.41 -3.70 -3.81
CA TYR A 22 -1.85 -4.53 -4.93
C TYR A 22 -0.72 -4.75 -5.93
N GLU A 23 -0.77 -5.87 -6.63
CA GLU A 23 0.11 -6.23 -7.74
C GLU A 23 -0.71 -6.68 -8.93
N LEU A 24 -0.10 -6.61 -10.11
CA LEU A 24 -0.70 -7.14 -11.32
C LEU A 24 -0.44 -8.65 -11.35
N ALA A 25 -1.48 -9.44 -11.53
CA ALA A 25 -1.34 -10.86 -11.78
C ALA A 25 -0.64 -11.11 -13.12
N GLU A 26 -0.24 -12.36 -13.35
CA GLU A 26 0.42 -12.81 -14.58
C GLU A 26 -0.41 -12.53 -15.86
N ASP A 27 -1.73 -12.41 -15.72
CA ASP A 27 -2.66 -12.10 -16.81
C ASP A 27 -2.59 -10.63 -17.29
N GLY A 28 -1.85 -9.77 -16.58
CA GLY A 28 -1.69 -8.36 -16.90
C GLY A 28 -2.96 -7.51 -16.70
N LYS A 29 -4.02 -8.06 -16.09
CA LYS A 29 -5.36 -7.44 -16.01
C LYS A 29 -5.98 -7.48 -14.62
N THR A 30 -5.64 -8.49 -13.84
CA THR A 30 -6.19 -8.70 -12.50
C THR A 30 -5.28 -8.08 -11.46
N LEU A 31 -5.86 -7.34 -10.53
CA LEU A 31 -5.13 -6.90 -9.34
C LEU A 31 -5.27 -7.94 -8.23
N VAL A 32 -4.13 -8.41 -7.75
CA VAL A 32 -4.02 -9.29 -6.57
C VAL A 32 -3.49 -8.49 -5.39
N GLU A 33 -3.92 -8.84 -4.19
CA GLU A 33 -3.41 -8.19 -2.98
C GLU A 33 -1.99 -8.64 -2.69
N ASN A 34 -1.09 -7.67 -2.47
CA ASN A 34 0.24 -7.98 -1.95
C ASN A 34 0.15 -7.99 -0.42
N SER A 35 0.29 -9.15 0.19
CA SER A 35 0.11 -9.31 1.63
C SER A 35 1.04 -8.40 2.45
N LEU A 36 2.31 -8.25 2.03
CA LEU A 36 3.28 -7.38 2.73
C LEU A 36 2.87 -5.90 2.66
N GLU A 37 2.45 -5.44 1.48
CA GLU A 37 1.99 -4.06 1.31
C GLU A 37 0.66 -3.82 2.03
N GLN A 38 -0.23 -4.81 2.09
CA GLN A 38 -1.47 -4.75 2.86
C GLN A 38 -1.21 -4.67 4.37
N ASP A 39 -0.24 -5.44 4.89
CA ASP A 39 0.19 -5.31 6.29
C ASP A 39 0.77 -3.93 6.59
N ALA A 40 1.53 -3.36 5.66
CA ALA A 40 2.03 -2.00 5.79
C ALA A 40 0.90 -0.96 5.80
N ILE A 41 -0.17 -1.14 5.00
CA ILE A 41 -1.36 -0.28 5.03
C ILE A 41 -2.05 -0.35 6.41
N ARG A 42 -2.29 -1.57 6.92
CA ARG A 42 -2.86 -1.78 8.26
C ARG A 42 -2.01 -1.12 9.35
N LEU A 43 -0.69 -1.22 9.24
CA LEU A 43 0.23 -0.57 10.17
C LEU A 43 0.11 0.96 10.11
N ILE A 44 0.09 1.54 8.89
CA ILE A 44 -0.09 2.99 8.67
C ILE A 44 -1.38 3.49 9.33
N GLU A 45 -2.49 2.78 9.12
CA GLU A 45 -3.79 3.12 9.71
C GLU A 45 -3.77 2.99 11.24
N SER A 46 -3.18 1.92 11.78
CA SER A 46 -3.06 1.73 13.22
C SER A 46 -2.22 2.83 13.88
N LEU A 47 -1.09 3.22 13.28
CA LEU A 47 -0.28 4.32 13.80
C LEU A 47 -1.03 5.65 13.68
N LYS A 48 -1.76 5.87 12.58
CA LYS A 48 -2.54 7.10 12.41
C LYS A 48 -3.68 7.23 13.44
N THR A 49 -4.37 6.13 13.73
CA THR A 49 -5.44 6.08 14.74
C THR A 49 -4.90 6.26 16.17
N LYS A 50 -3.64 5.89 16.43
CA LYS A 50 -2.92 6.20 17.68
C LYS A 50 -2.51 7.67 17.82
N GLY A 51 -2.71 8.49 16.79
CA GLY A 51 -2.37 9.90 16.79
C GLY A 51 -0.98 10.24 16.24
N GLU A 52 -0.26 9.26 15.68
CA GLU A 52 1.06 9.50 15.11
C GLU A 52 1.03 10.51 13.96
N SER A 53 2.13 11.28 13.88
CA SER A 53 2.33 12.21 12.78
C SER A 53 2.68 11.47 11.49
N LEU A 54 2.38 12.04 10.32
CA LEU A 54 2.74 11.44 9.04
C LEU A 54 4.25 11.23 8.86
N ARG A 55 5.07 12.04 9.55
CA ARG A 55 6.53 11.90 9.56
C ARG A 55 6.94 10.72 10.43
N SER A 56 6.44 10.64 11.66
CA SER A 56 6.68 9.49 12.56
C SER A 56 6.32 8.16 11.90
N ILE A 57 5.18 8.12 11.20
CA ILE A 57 4.75 6.91 10.47
C ILE A 57 5.75 6.57 9.35
N ALA A 58 6.22 7.55 8.60
CA ALA A 58 7.22 7.32 7.55
C ALA A 58 8.56 6.83 8.13
N ASP A 59 9.02 7.43 9.22
CA ASP A 59 10.23 6.98 9.91
C ASP A 59 10.07 5.55 10.42
N GLU A 60 8.93 5.21 11.03
CA GLU A 60 8.64 3.87 11.52
C GLU A 60 8.67 2.82 10.39
N LEU A 61 8.08 3.11 9.23
CA LEU A 61 8.14 2.22 8.06
C LEU A 61 9.56 2.04 7.53
N THR A 62 10.34 3.13 7.55
CA THR A 62 11.76 3.12 7.13
C THR A 62 12.61 2.29 8.10
N ILE A 63 12.42 2.47 9.41
CA ILE A 63 13.12 1.74 10.47
C ILE A 63 12.79 0.23 10.40
N ARG A 64 11.54 -0.11 10.10
CA ARG A 64 11.10 -1.50 9.91
C ARG A 64 11.62 -2.14 8.61
N GLY A 65 12.28 -1.38 7.73
CA GLY A 65 12.78 -1.88 6.45
C GLY A 65 11.68 -2.23 5.46
N ILE A 66 10.47 -1.68 5.62
CA ILE A 66 9.36 -1.90 4.68
C ILE A 66 9.68 -1.11 3.42
N LEU A 67 9.63 -1.77 2.26
CA LEU A 67 9.90 -1.10 0.99
C LEU A 67 8.64 -0.41 0.45
N THR A 68 8.83 0.73 -0.19
CA THR A 68 7.78 1.38 -0.99
C THR A 68 7.47 0.56 -2.25
N LYS A 69 6.41 0.92 -2.98
CA LYS A 69 6.05 0.24 -4.25
C LYS A 69 7.19 0.19 -5.27
N GLU A 70 8.08 1.19 -5.23
CA GLU A 70 9.22 1.33 -6.14
C GLU A 70 10.49 0.66 -5.59
N GLY A 71 10.41 -0.05 -4.46
CA GLY A 71 11.57 -0.67 -3.83
C GLY A 71 12.43 0.28 -2.99
N ASN A 72 12.02 1.55 -2.80
CA ASN A 72 12.77 2.46 -1.94
C ASN A 72 12.58 2.10 -0.46
N ALA A 73 13.67 2.02 0.30
CA ALA A 73 13.65 1.83 1.75
C ALA A 73 13.23 3.10 2.52
N LYS A 74 13.45 4.28 1.93
CA LYS A 74 13.11 5.56 2.57
C LYS A 74 11.66 5.93 2.29
N TRP A 75 10.86 6.04 3.36
CA TRP A 75 9.51 6.54 3.28
C TRP A 75 9.45 8.07 3.40
N THR A 76 8.42 8.64 2.79
CA THR A 76 8.12 10.07 2.89
C THR A 76 6.72 10.26 3.46
N HIS A 77 6.53 11.31 4.27
CA HIS A 77 5.22 11.65 4.81
C HIS A 77 4.17 11.90 3.71
N THR A 78 4.59 12.32 2.51
CA THR A 78 3.71 12.49 1.34
C THR A 78 3.22 11.16 0.79
N ALA A 79 4.06 10.12 0.77
CA ALA A 79 3.65 8.75 0.42
C ALA A 79 2.62 8.22 1.43
N VAL A 80 2.88 8.37 2.73
CA VAL A 80 1.95 7.98 3.80
C VAL A 80 0.61 8.71 3.64
N SER A 81 0.63 10.03 3.41
CA SER A 81 -0.59 10.83 3.19
C SER A 81 -1.40 10.33 1.99
N ARG A 82 -0.75 9.97 0.89
CA ARG A 82 -1.41 9.46 -0.32
C ARG A 82 -2.08 8.11 -0.09
N ILE A 83 -1.50 7.25 0.74
CA ILE A 83 -2.08 5.96 1.13
C ILE A 83 -3.32 6.20 1.99
N LEU A 84 -3.19 6.97 3.06
CA LEU A 84 -4.31 7.29 3.97
C LEU A 84 -5.50 7.94 3.25
N LYS A 85 -5.24 8.90 2.35
CA LYS A 85 -6.29 9.57 1.56
C LYS A 85 -7.06 8.65 0.61
N ARG A 86 -6.54 7.46 0.31
CA ARG A 86 -7.17 6.49 -0.58
C ARG A 86 -7.80 5.31 0.16
N ALA A 87 -7.48 5.15 1.43
CA ALA A 87 -8.02 4.12 2.30
C ALA A 87 -9.29 4.60 3.03
N ALA A 88 -9.39 5.91 3.32
CA ALA A 88 -10.62 6.59 3.72
C ALA A 88 -11.61 6.70 2.54
#